data_AF-A0AAW4GFP2-F1
#
_entry.id   AF-A0AAW4GFP2-F1
#
_cell.length_a   1.000
_cell.length_b   1.000
_cell.length_c   1.000
_cell.angle_alpha   90.00
_cell.angle_beta   90.00
_cell.angle_gamma   90.00
#
_symmetry.space_group_name_H-M   'P 1'
#
loop_
_entity.id
_entity.type
_entity.pdbx_description
1 polymer ?
#
loop_
_entity_poly.entity_id
_entity_poly.type
_entity_poly.pdbx_seq_one_letter_code
_entity_poly.pdbx_strand_id
1 'polypeptide(L)'
;MMRSSLFLALALAVGGGAVLIDTAAAQTAREVRKQAEASMTLSGVIDIGREGQVEMFQLDRREKVDAGIAGFVDNAVQGWRFEPVLVDGKPVQARTAVRLRLIADNPDEGSMRVRLVDANFSKAGGEREVSTDKVTSNGLRAPEYPPMAVTMQGEGTVMLLVKVGRDGRVADVIAEQTNLTVIGTARAMNQLRDILAKASVRNAKRWTFTPPTTGEAKDRDFWTVRVPVRYAFEDSRERYGRWAAYIPGPRQQAPWKTGEDALVAGTDLLPEGGVYMVGRAQEGPRLLTPLG
;
A
#
# COMPACT_ATOMS: atom_id res chain seq x y z
N MET A 1 42.97 -37.07 -54.05
CA MET A 1 44.26 -36.35 -54.02
C MET A 1 44.00 -34.89 -54.28
N MET A 2 44.42 -34.01 -53.34
CA MET A 2 44.85 -32.59 -53.50
C MET A 2 43.90 -31.61 -54.24
N ARG A 3 43.69 -30.34 -53.85
CA ARG A 3 44.12 -29.41 -52.78
C ARG A 3 43.34 -28.09 -53.05
N SER A 4 42.97 -27.35 -51.99
CA SER A 4 42.87 -25.86 -51.86
C SER A 4 42.21 -24.99 -52.95
N SER A 5 41.59 -23.83 -52.69
CA SER A 5 41.11 -23.07 -51.52
C SER A 5 40.40 -21.82 -52.08
N LEU A 6 39.20 -21.54 -51.56
CA LEU A 6 38.69 -20.23 -51.07
C LEU A 6 39.16 -18.91 -51.74
N PHE A 7 38.20 -18.11 -52.24
CA PHE A 7 37.64 -16.93 -51.53
C PHE A 7 36.71 -16.17 -52.50
N LEU A 8 35.40 -16.23 -52.28
CA LEU A 8 34.43 -15.38 -52.97
C LEU A 8 33.91 -14.35 -51.95
N ALA A 9 34.25 -13.09 -52.19
CA ALA A 9 33.68 -11.96 -51.47
C ALA A 9 32.21 -11.80 -51.85
N LEU A 10 31.32 -11.79 -50.86
CA LEU A 10 29.94 -11.36 -51.04
C LEU A 10 29.67 -10.22 -50.06
N ALA A 11 29.56 -9.01 -50.61
CA ALA A 11 29.13 -7.82 -49.92
C ALA A 11 27.65 -7.97 -49.52
N LEU A 12 27.37 -7.98 -48.23
CA LEU A 12 26.02 -7.85 -47.69
C LEU A 12 25.78 -6.38 -47.32
N ALA A 13 24.88 -5.76 -48.08
CA ALA A 13 24.42 -4.40 -47.87
C ALA A 13 23.76 -4.28 -46.47
N VAL A 14 24.33 -3.40 -45.65
CA VAL A 14 23.72 -2.96 -44.40
C VAL A 14 22.56 -2.02 -44.75
N GLY A 15 21.35 -2.56 -44.76
CA GLY A 15 20.13 -1.77 -44.66
C GLY A 15 20.03 -1.20 -43.25
N GLY A 16 20.58 0.00 -43.06
CA GLY A 16 20.57 0.73 -41.81
C GLY A 16 19.16 1.13 -41.39
N GLY A 17 18.54 0.29 -40.56
CA GLY A 17 17.39 0.62 -39.73
C GLY A 17 17.76 0.40 -38.27
N ALA A 18 18.79 1.08 -37.77
CA ALA A 18 19.05 1.12 -36.34
C ALA A 18 17.87 1.86 -35.69
N VAL A 19 16.96 1.11 -35.07
CA VAL A 19 16.04 1.67 -34.08
C VAL A 19 16.93 2.20 -32.96
N LEU A 20 17.29 3.48 -33.04
CA LEU A 20 17.94 4.19 -31.96
C LEU A 20 16.91 4.28 -30.84
N ILE A 21 16.91 3.30 -29.96
CA ILE A 21 16.27 3.43 -28.66
C ILE A 21 17.01 4.61 -28.00
N ASP A 22 16.32 5.75 -27.92
CA ASP A 22 16.87 6.99 -27.42
C ASP A 22 17.52 6.74 -26.05
N THR A 23 18.85 6.87 -26.00
CA THR A 23 19.66 6.52 -24.82
C THR A 23 19.25 7.35 -23.61
N ALA A 24 18.69 8.55 -23.82
CA ALA A 24 18.15 9.40 -22.77
C ALA A 24 16.88 8.82 -22.13
N ALA A 25 16.00 8.18 -22.92
CA ALA A 25 14.81 7.50 -22.41
C ALA A 25 15.18 6.24 -21.62
N ALA A 26 16.18 5.48 -22.08
CA ALA A 26 16.71 4.32 -21.37
C ALA A 26 17.40 4.70 -20.03
N GLN A 27 18.16 5.80 -20.02
CA GLN A 27 18.75 6.36 -18.80
C GLN A 27 17.67 6.82 -17.81
N THR A 28 16.64 7.52 -18.28
CA THR A 28 15.52 7.96 -17.43
C THR A 28 14.75 6.78 -16.83
N ALA A 29 14.47 5.74 -17.62
CA ALA A 29 13.81 4.54 -17.13
C ALA A 29 14.65 3.77 -16.10
N ARG A 30 15.99 3.76 -16.23
CA ARG A 30 16.90 3.17 -15.24
C ARG A 30 16.90 3.96 -13.93
N GLU A 31 16.94 5.29 -13.98
CA GLU A 31 16.88 6.12 -12.78
C GLU A 31 15.51 6.01 -12.08
N VAL A 32 14.42 5.92 -12.84
CA VAL A 32 13.08 5.67 -12.27
C VAL A 32 12.99 4.29 -11.62
N ARG A 33 13.62 3.25 -12.20
CA ARG A 33 13.68 1.91 -11.57
C ARG A 33 14.40 1.93 -10.23
N LYS A 34 15.41 2.80 -10.03
CA LYS A 34 16.05 2.97 -8.71
C LYS A 34 15.12 3.57 -7.67
N GLN A 35 14.07 4.28 -8.09
CA GLN A 35 13.03 4.80 -7.21
C GLN A 35 11.90 3.79 -6.98
N ALA A 36 11.91 2.65 -7.69
CA ALA A 36 10.89 1.64 -7.51
C ALA A 36 11.10 0.95 -6.16
N GLU A 37 10.01 0.84 -5.42
CA GLU A 37 9.95 0.06 -4.19
C GLU A 37 9.16 -1.21 -4.48
N ALA A 38 9.61 -2.33 -3.91
CA ALA A 38 8.83 -3.54 -3.91
C ALA A 38 8.06 -3.63 -2.59
N SER A 39 6.82 -4.05 -2.66
CA SER A 39 5.96 -4.13 -1.49
C SER A 39 5.16 -5.41 -1.41
N MET A 40 4.96 -5.94 -0.22
CA MET A 40 4.21 -7.17 0.03
C MET A 40 3.27 -6.97 1.22
N THR A 41 2.04 -7.47 1.10
CA THR A 41 1.08 -7.49 2.20
C THR A 41 0.86 -8.92 2.63
N LEU A 42 0.98 -9.15 3.93
CA LEU A 42 0.73 -10.43 4.58
C LEU A 42 -0.35 -10.25 5.65
N SER A 43 -0.94 -11.35 6.08
CA SER A 43 -1.92 -11.37 7.16
C SER A 43 -1.77 -12.64 7.97
N GLY A 44 -2.24 -12.60 9.21
CA GLY A 44 -2.22 -13.74 10.11
C GLY A 44 -3.00 -13.48 11.39
N VAL A 45 -2.84 -14.39 12.34
CA VAL A 45 -3.45 -14.31 13.67
C VAL A 45 -2.35 -14.45 14.71
N ILE A 46 -2.42 -13.62 15.76
CA ILE A 46 -1.52 -13.61 16.91
C ILE A 46 -2.31 -13.98 18.16
N ASP A 47 -1.79 -14.94 18.91
CA ASP A 47 -2.21 -15.24 20.27
C ASP A 47 -1.29 -14.52 21.26
N ILE A 48 -1.90 -13.73 22.13
CA ILE A 48 -1.25 -12.85 23.09
C ILE A 48 -1.47 -13.41 24.48
N GLY A 49 -0.37 -13.60 25.20
CA GLY A 49 -0.38 -14.03 26.59
C GLY A 49 -0.80 -12.95 27.56
N ARG A 50 -1.00 -13.34 28.83
CA ARG A 50 -1.51 -12.44 29.88
C ARG A 50 -0.59 -11.24 30.17
N GLU A 51 0.71 -11.38 29.97
CA GLU A 51 1.68 -10.30 30.16
C GLU A 51 2.00 -9.56 28.84
N GLY A 52 1.24 -9.81 27.78
CA GLY A 52 1.37 -9.16 26.49
C GLY A 52 2.41 -9.76 25.54
N GLN A 53 3.12 -10.82 25.93
CA GLN A 53 4.00 -11.54 25.01
C GLN A 53 3.21 -12.24 23.88
N VAL A 54 3.83 -12.41 22.72
CA VAL A 54 3.30 -13.31 21.69
C VAL A 54 3.52 -14.77 22.12
N GLU A 55 2.44 -15.53 22.21
CA GLU A 55 2.48 -16.98 22.49
C GLU A 55 2.43 -17.80 21.19
N MET A 56 1.70 -17.32 20.18
CA MET A 56 1.63 -17.96 18.87
C MET A 56 1.43 -16.93 17.76
N PHE A 57 2.01 -17.20 16.60
CA PHE A 57 1.72 -16.49 15.36
C PHE A 57 1.43 -17.49 14.24
N GLN A 58 0.31 -17.30 13.56
CA GLN A 58 -0.07 -18.07 12.39
C GLN A 58 -0.17 -17.14 11.18
N LEU A 59 0.78 -17.27 10.25
CA LEU A 59 0.75 -16.59 8.96
C LEU A 59 -0.31 -17.24 8.04
N ASP A 60 -1.24 -16.43 7.51
CA ASP A 60 -2.24 -16.90 6.55
C ASP A 60 -1.55 -17.38 5.27
N ARG A 61 -2.06 -18.44 4.63
CA ARG A 61 -1.56 -18.93 3.33
C ARG A 61 -0.03 -18.97 3.24
N ARG A 62 0.62 -19.46 4.31
CA ARG A 62 2.09 -19.53 4.43
C ARG A 62 2.74 -20.19 3.22
N GLU A 63 2.07 -21.18 2.62
CA GLU A 63 2.50 -21.90 1.41
C GLU A 63 2.68 -21.00 0.18
N LYS A 64 2.10 -19.79 0.17
CA LYS A 64 2.25 -18.80 -0.90
C LYS A 64 3.35 -17.78 -0.66
N VAL A 65 4.05 -17.88 0.47
CA VAL A 65 5.09 -16.93 0.89
C VAL A 65 6.45 -17.61 0.79
N ASP A 66 7.44 -16.90 0.25
CA ASP A 66 8.83 -17.37 0.26
C ASP A 66 9.28 -17.72 1.69
N ALA A 67 10.03 -18.81 1.84
CA ALA A 67 10.40 -19.35 3.15
C ALA A 67 11.28 -18.37 3.96
N GLY A 68 12.16 -17.61 3.30
CA GLY A 68 12.99 -16.59 3.94
C GLY A 68 12.14 -15.42 4.44
N ILE A 69 11.17 -14.98 3.65
CA ILE A 69 10.22 -13.91 4.06
C ILE A 69 9.32 -14.38 5.19
N ALA A 70 8.79 -15.60 5.12
CA ALA A 70 7.98 -16.17 6.20
C ALA A 70 8.78 -16.25 7.51
N GLY A 71 10.02 -16.74 7.46
CA GLY A 71 10.91 -16.79 8.63
C GLY A 71 11.28 -15.41 9.19
N PHE A 72 11.53 -14.42 8.32
CA PHE A 72 11.75 -13.03 8.74
C PHE A 72 10.55 -12.49 9.54
N VAL A 73 9.34 -12.70 9.03
CA VAL A 73 8.10 -12.25 9.68
C VAL A 73 7.85 -12.99 10.99
N ASP A 74 8.04 -14.32 11.01
CA ASP A 74 7.88 -15.11 12.23
C ASP A 74 8.78 -14.58 13.35
N ASN A 75 10.06 -14.35 13.05
CA ASN A 75 11.03 -13.84 14.02
C ASN A 75 10.68 -12.42 14.51
N ALA A 76 10.27 -11.54 13.61
CA ALA A 76 9.86 -10.19 13.97
C ALA A 76 8.65 -10.20 14.92
N VAL A 77 7.60 -10.96 14.57
CA VAL A 77 6.36 -11.05 15.36
C VAL A 77 6.60 -11.74 16.70
N GLN A 78 7.43 -12.77 16.77
CA GLN A 78 7.76 -13.44 18.04
C GLN A 78 8.44 -12.51 19.06
N GLY A 79 9.17 -11.49 18.59
CA GLY A 79 9.80 -10.49 19.45
C GLY A 79 8.84 -9.42 20.01
N TRP A 80 7.57 -9.43 19.61
CA TRP A 80 6.63 -8.39 19.97
C TRP A 80 6.08 -8.50 21.38
N ARG A 81 5.81 -7.34 21.99
CA ARG A 81 5.11 -7.22 23.26
C ARG A 81 3.97 -6.23 23.14
N PHE A 82 2.79 -6.63 23.57
CA PHE A 82 1.59 -5.84 23.63
C PHE A 82 1.34 -5.32 25.05
N GLU A 83 0.53 -4.28 25.15
CA GLU A 83 -0.12 -3.91 26.41
C GLU A 83 -1.05 -5.05 26.85
N PRO A 84 -0.97 -5.54 28.10
CA PRO A 84 -1.84 -6.61 28.59
C PRO A 84 -3.32 -6.31 28.35
N VAL A 85 -4.02 -7.27 27.74
CA VAL A 85 -5.46 -7.14 27.50
C VAL A 85 -6.19 -7.44 28.81
N LEU A 86 -7.01 -6.48 29.27
CA LEU A 86 -7.73 -6.58 30.52
C LEU A 86 -9.23 -6.87 30.27
N VAL A 87 -9.79 -7.81 31.03
CA VAL A 87 -11.23 -8.01 31.17
C VAL A 87 -11.56 -7.92 32.66
N ASP A 88 -12.48 -7.04 33.03
CA ASP A 88 -12.81 -6.72 34.43
C ASP A 88 -11.56 -6.39 35.29
N GLY A 89 -10.61 -5.67 34.69
CA GLY A 89 -9.34 -5.27 35.33
C GLY A 89 -8.32 -6.40 35.50
N LYS A 90 -8.59 -7.61 35.01
CA LYS A 90 -7.68 -8.75 35.09
C LYS A 90 -7.04 -9.05 33.74
N PRO A 91 -5.72 -9.29 33.68
CA PRO A 91 -5.06 -9.71 32.46
C PRO A 91 -5.57 -11.06 31.97
N VAL A 92 -5.96 -11.11 30.69
CA VAL A 92 -6.43 -12.32 30.02
C VAL A 92 -5.58 -12.62 28.79
N GLN A 93 -5.62 -13.87 28.33
CA GLN A 93 -5.14 -14.19 26.99
C GLN A 93 -6.06 -13.56 25.95
N ALA A 94 -5.49 -13.10 24.86
CA ALA A 94 -6.23 -12.44 23.78
C ALA A 94 -5.78 -12.97 22.43
N ARG A 95 -6.64 -12.82 21.43
CA ARG A 95 -6.37 -13.19 20.03
C ARG A 95 -6.68 -12.01 19.13
N THR A 96 -5.74 -11.68 18.25
CA THR A 96 -5.89 -10.57 17.30
C THR A 96 -5.53 -11.03 15.89
N ALA A 97 -6.28 -10.54 14.89
CA ALA A 97 -5.83 -10.60 13.51
C ALA A 97 -4.79 -9.50 13.29
N VAL A 98 -3.83 -9.76 12.40
CA VAL A 98 -2.80 -8.81 11.99
C VAL A 98 -2.70 -8.74 10.47
N ARG A 99 -2.51 -7.53 9.94
CA ARG A 99 -2.10 -7.28 8.56
C ARG A 99 -0.75 -6.60 8.58
N LEU A 100 0.22 -7.18 7.88
CA LEU A 100 1.62 -6.74 7.86
C LEU A 100 1.98 -6.14 6.51
N ARG A 101 2.84 -5.12 6.53
CA ARG A 101 3.36 -4.49 5.31
C ARG A 101 4.87 -4.55 5.26
N LEU A 102 5.38 -5.20 4.22
CA LEU A 102 6.80 -5.28 3.95
C LEU A 102 7.15 -4.39 2.76
N ILE A 103 8.28 -3.70 2.86
CA ILE A 103 8.92 -2.98 1.77
C ILE A 103 10.30 -3.59 1.53
N ALA A 104 10.68 -3.69 0.27
CA ALA A 104 12.01 -4.08 -0.17
C ALA A 104 12.62 -2.95 -0.99
N ASP A 105 13.83 -2.54 -0.58
CA ASP A 105 14.65 -1.60 -1.32
C ASP A 105 15.43 -2.38 -2.40
N ASN A 106 15.45 -1.85 -3.63
CA ASN A 106 16.33 -2.25 -4.74
C ASN A 106 16.37 -3.77 -5.05
N PRO A 107 15.28 -4.35 -5.60
CA PRO A 107 15.19 -5.79 -5.86
C PRO A 107 16.20 -6.32 -6.90
N ASP A 108 16.82 -5.45 -7.70
CA ASP A 108 17.68 -5.82 -8.83
C ASP A 108 19.19 -5.90 -8.49
N GLU A 109 19.64 -5.51 -7.28
CA GLU A 109 21.08 -5.45 -6.90
C GLU A 109 21.57 -6.65 -6.06
N GLY A 110 20.87 -7.79 -6.10
CA GLY A 110 21.38 -9.05 -5.53
C GLY A 110 21.34 -9.19 -4.01
N SER A 111 20.95 -8.14 -3.27
CA SER A 111 20.55 -8.25 -1.86
C SER A 111 19.33 -7.39 -1.57
N MET A 112 18.15 -8.02 -1.55
CA MET A 112 16.90 -7.36 -1.23
C MET A 112 16.84 -7.05 0.27
N ARG A 113 16.92 -5.77 0.65
CA ARG A 113 16.74 -5.37 2.05
C ARG A 113 15.25 -5.26 2.34
N VAL A 114 14.74 -6.21 3.10
CA VAL A 114 13.33 -6.26 3.52
C VAL A 114 13.15 -5.56 4.85
N ARG A 115 12.10 -4.74 4.96
CA ARG A 115 11.70 -4.06 6.19
C ARG A 115 10.21 -4.28 6.45
N LEU A 116 9.85 -4.60 7.69
CA LEU A 116 8.47 -4.58 8.16
C LEU A 116 8.14 -3.14 8.57
N VAL A 117 7.37 -2.43 7.74
CA VAL A 117 7.17 -0.98 7.87
C VAL A 117 5.85 -0.61 8.51
N ASP A 118 4.88 -1.53 8.53
CA ASP A 118 3.58 -1.33 9.17
C ASP A 118 2.98 -2.67 9.60
N ALA A 119 2.21 -2.64 10.66
CA ALA A 119 1.40 -3.74 11.16
C ALA A 119 0.09 -3.15 11.68
N ASN A 120 -1.05 -3.69 11.25
CA ASN A 120 -2.37 -3.24 11.68
C ASN A 120 -3.12 -4.40 12.35
N PHE A 121 -3.64 -4.15 13.55
CA PHE A 121 -4.36 -5.15 14.33
C PHE A 121 -5.89 -4.99 14.19
N SER A 122 -6.64 -6.08 14.40
CA SER A 122 -8.10 -6.08 14.41
C SER A 122 -8.63 -7.31 15.17
N LYS A 123 -9.91 -7.29 15.57
CA LYS A 123 -10.53 -8.45 16.25
C LYS A 123 -10.39 -9.72 15.39
N ALA A 124 -9.92 -10.82 15.99
CA ALA A 124 -9.93 -12.12 15.34
C ALA A 124 -11.36 -12.69 15.30
N GLY A 125 -11.76 -13.31 14.19
CA GLY A 125 -13.03 -14.06 14.12
C GLY A 125 -14.12 -13.53 13.20
N GLY A 126 -13.87 -12.51 12.37
CA GLY A 126 -14.72 -12.21 11.20
C GLY A 126 -16.16 -11.72 11.47
N GLU A 127 -16.60 -11.65 12.72
CA GLU A 127 -17.85 -10.99 13.08
C GLU A 127 -17.72 -9.49 12.79
N ARG A 128 -18.41 -9.05 11.73
CA ARG A 128 -18.65 -7.63 11.43
C ARG A 128 -19.59 -7.08 12.48
N GLU A 129 -19.10 -6.91 13.70
CA GLU A 129 -19.69 -5.93 14.58
C GLU A 129 -19.59 -4.59 13.85
N VAL A 130 -20.73 -3.94 13.61
CA VAL A 130 -20.74 -2.61 12.99
C VAL A 130 -20.08 -1.69 14.00
N SER A 131 -18.78 -1.43 13.80
CA SER A 131 -18.04 -0.53 14.66
C SER A 131 -18.70 0.85 14.61
N THR A 132 -19.16 1.29 15.77
CA THR A 132 -19.85 2.57 15.97
C THR A 132 -18.89 3.66 16.46
N ASP A 133 -17.64 3.31 16.70
CA ASP A 133 -16.59 4.17 17.24
C ASP A 133 -15.62 4.67 16.15
N LYS A 134 -15.89 4.40 14.87
CA LYS A 134 -15.12 4.92 13.74
C LYS A 134 -15.96 5.43 12.59
N VAL A 135 -15.31 6.19 11.71
CA VAL A 135 -15.86 6.52 10.41
C VAL A 135 -15.91 5.28 9.54
N THR A 136 -17.09 4.94 9.04
CA THR A 136 -17.31 3.83 8.10
C THR A 136 -17.97 4.34 6.81
N SER A 137 -18.16 3.45 5.83
CA SER A 137 -18.89 3.75 4.60
C SER A 137 -19.61 2.52 4.07
N ASN A 138 -20.82 2.70 3.53
CA ASN A 138 -21.58 1.62 2.89
C ASN A 138 -21.31 1.57 1.38
N GLY A 139 -20.08 1.24 1.01
CA GLY A 139 -19.66 1.10 -0.38
C GLY A 139 -19.37 2.44 -1.06
N LEU A 140 -18.11 2.83 -1.10
CA LEU A 140 -17.66 3.99 -1.86
C LEU A 140 -17.69 3.65 -3.35
N ARG A 141 -18.46 4.39 -4.14
CA ARG A 141 -18.45 4.24 -5.60
C ARG A 141 -17.07 4.58 -6.13
N ALA A 142 -16.41 3.62 -6.78
CA ALA A 142 -15.11 3.84 -7.41
C ALA A 142 -15.22 4.89 -8.53
N PRO A 143 -14.19 5.73 -8.75
CA PRO A 143 -14.14 6.64 -9.87
C PRO A 143 -14.07 5.89 -11.20
N GLU A 144 -14.62 6.52 -12.24
CA GLU A 144 -14.45 6.04 -13.62
C GLU A 144 -12.98 6.17 -14.04
N TYR A 145 -12.50 5.19 -14.81
CA TYR A 145 -11.14 5.20 -15.33
C TYR A 145 -10.97 6.36 -16.32
N PRO A 146 -10.03 7.31 -16.09
CA PRO A 146 -9.87 8.45 -16.99
C PRO A 146 -9.44 7.99 -18.39
N PRO A 147 -10.09 8.44 -19.48
CA PRO A 147 -9.76 7.98 -20.84
C PRO A 147 -8.29 8.19 -21.21
N MET A 148 -7.70 9.32 -20.83
CA MET A 148 -6.27 9.59 -21.06
C MET A 148 -5.37 8.61 -20.30
N ALA A 149 -5.73 8.20 -19.09
CA ALA A 149 -4.99 7.18 -18.35
C ALA A 149 -5.10 5.81 -19.05
N VAL A 150 -6.26 5.48 -19.63
CA VAL A 150 -6.42 4.27 -20.47
C VAL A 150 -5.49 4.31 -21.68
N THR A 151 -5.48 5.42 -22.43
CA THR A 151 -4.59 5.60 -23.58
C THR A 151 -3.11 5.50 -23.20
N MET A 152 -2.74 6.01 -22.03
CA MET A 152 -1.38 5.93 -21.49
C MET A 152 -1.06 4.57 -20.83
N GLN A 153 -1.99 3.62 -20.84
CA GLN A 153 -1.91 2.34 -20.13
C GLN A 153 -1.50 2.52 -18.66
N GLY A 154 -2.01 3.59 -18.03
CA GLY A 154 -1.50 4.09 -16.77
C GLY A 154 -2.20 3.51 -15.56
N GLU A 155 -1.48 2.68 -14.80
CA GLU A 155 -1.98 2.06 -13.57
C GLU A 155 -1.34 2.66 -12.30
N GLY A 156 -2.08 2.62 -11.19
CA GLY A 156 -1.59 3.09 -9.92
C GLY A 156 -2.64 3.17 -8.82
N THR A 157 -2.20 3.56 -7.63
CA THR A 157 -3.03 3.80 -6.47
C THR A 157 -2.93 5.26 -6.06
N VAL A 158 -4.08 5.93 -5.94
CA VAL A 158 -4.19 7.27 -5.37
C VAL A 158 -4.59 7.15 -3.92
N MET A 159 -3.74 7.63 -3.02
CA MET A 159 -4.07 7.78 -1.61
C MET A 159 -4.78 9.12 -1.41
N LEU A 160 -6.06 9.06 -1.04
CA LEU A 160 -6.83 10.25 -0.71
C LEU A 160 -6.82 10.49 0.79
N LEU A 161 -6.69 11.75 1.19
CA LEU A 161 -7.10 12.22 2.52
C LEU A 161 -8.41 12.97 2.38
N VAL A 162 -9.42 12.52 3.13
CA VAL A 162 -10.78 13.02 3.07
C VAL A 162 -11.15 13.58 4.43
N LYS A 163 -11.50 14.86 4.48
CA LYS A 163 -12.06 15.52 5.65
C LYS A 163 -13.56 15.25 5.69
N VAL A 164 -14.02 14.45 6.63
CA VAL A 164 -15.41 14.06 6.83
C VAL A 164 -16.02 14.94 7.90
N GLY A 165 -17.10 15.65 7.57
CA GLY A 165 -17.86 16.46 8.53
C GLY A 165 -18.77 15.62 9.43
N ARG A 166 -19.30 16.24 10.49
CA ARG A 166 -20.28 15.63 11.41
C ARG A 166 -21.54 15.07 10.75
N ASP A 167 -21.90 15.59 9.58
CA ASP A 167 -23.02 15.12 8.79
C ASP A 167 -22.67 13.94 7.85
N GLY A 168 -21.44 13.43 7.93
CA GLY A 168 -20.93 12.35 7.07
C GLY A 168 -20.56 12.80 5.66
N ARG A 169 -20.71 14.09 5.31
CA ARG A 169 -20.32 14.60 3.99
C ARG A 169 -18.84 14.93 3.95
N VAL A 170 -18.28 14.90 2.74
CA VAL A 170 -16.91 15.35 2.49
C VAL A 170 -16.85 16.87 2.55
N ALA A 171 -16.16 17.40 3.55
CA ALA A 171 -15.89 18.81 3.72
C ALA A 171 -14.71 19.27 2.85
N ASP A 172 -13.69 18.42 2.71
CA ASP A 172 -12.53 18.67 1.85
C ASP A 172 -11.84 17.35 1.48
N VAL A 173 -11.03 17.34 0.41
CA VAL A 173 -10.28 16.16 -0.01
C VAL A 173 -9.06 16.55 -0.83
N ILE A 174 -7.94 15.87 -0.56
CA ILE A 174 -6.72 15.94 -1.36
C ILE A 174 -6.25 14.55 -1.79
N ALA A 175 -5.45 14.51 -2.84
CA ALA A 175 -4.59 13.36 -3.11
C ALA A 175 -3.29 13.55 -2.31
N GLU A 176 -3.09 12.76 -1.27
CA GLU A 176 -1.87 12.76 -0.46
C GLU A 176 -0.69 12.24 -1.28
N GLN A 177 -0.89 11.16 -2.04
CA GLN A 177 0.17 10.57 -2.85
C GLN A 177 -0.44 9.75 -3.99
N THR A 178 0.21 9.76 -5.16
CA THR A 178 -0.15 8.87 -6.27
C THR A 178 1.02 7.98 -6.63
N ASN A 179 0.85 6.70 -6.37
CA ASN A 179 1.83 5.65 -6.58
C ASN A 179 1.54 4.94 -7.90
N LEU A 180 2.53 4.86 -8.78
CA LEU A 180 2.36 4.26 -10.11
C LEU A 180 2.90 2.83 -10.12
N THR A 181 2.26 1.93 -10.85
CA THR A 181 2.79 0.58 -11.13
C THR A 181 3.37 0.46 -12.53
N VAL A 182 3.44 1.58 -13.26
CA VAL A 182 3.98 1.68 -14.61
C VAL A 182 5.21 2.58 -14.64
N ILE A 183 6.16 2.23 -15.50
CA ILE A 183 7.41 2.97 -15.70
C ILE A 183 7.31 3.79 -16.98
N GLY A 184 7.67 5.07 -16.90
CA GLY A 184 7.73 5.96 -18.06
C GLY A 184 8.72 7.09 -17.85
N THR A 185 8.67 8.10 -18.72
CA THR A 185 9.41 9.34 -18.49
C THR A 185 8.84 10.09 -17.28
N ALA A 186 9.67 10.87 -16.59
CA ALA A 186 9.22 11.68 -15.46
C ALA A 186 8.01 12.57 -15.82
N ARG A 187 7.98 13.13 -17.03
CA ARG A 187 6.87 13.93 -17.54
C ARG A 187 5.58 13.10 -17.69
N ALA A 188 5.65 11.95 -18.34
CA ALA A 188 4.49 11.08 -18.54
C ALA A 188 3.93 10.58 -17.20
N MET A 189 4.81 10.21 -16.27
CA MET A 189 4.43 9.78 -14.93
C MET A 189 3.77 10.91 -14.14
N ASN A 190 4.32 12.13 -14.18
CA ASN A 190 3.71 13.28 -13.50
C ASN A 190 2.33 13.61 -14.08
N GLN A 191 2.19 13.54 -15.41
CA GLN A 191 0.90 13.69 -16.07
C GLN A 191 -0.10 12.59 -15.63
N LEU A 192 0.34 11.33 -15.56
CA LEU A 192 -0.51 10.24 -15.12
C LEU A 192 -0.94 10.42 -13.65
N ARG A 193 -0.01 10.79 -12.76
CA ARG A 193 -0.31 11.09 -11.35
C ARG A 193 -1.39 12.15 -11.21
N ASP A 194 -1.27 13.23 -11.99
CA ASP A 194 -2.22 14.34 -11.99
C ASP A 194 -3.61 13.91 -12.50
N ILE A 195 -3.67 13.15 -13.59
CA ILE A 195 -4.93 12.64 -14.17
C ILE A 195 -5.67 11.76 -13.17
N LEU A 196 -4.98 10.77 -12.58
CA LEU A 196 -5.57 9.84 -11.62
C LEU A 196 -5.98 10.57 -10.34
N ALA A 197 -5.11 11.44 -9.81
CA ALA A 197 -5.41 12.23 -8.60
C ALA A 197 -6.67 13.09 -8.79
N LYS A 198 -6.75 13.85 -9.89
CA LYS A 198 -7.90 14.72 -10.19
C LYS A 198 -9.19 13.91 -10.33
N ALA A 199 -9.15 12.75 -10.97
CA ALA A 199 -10.32 11.89 -11.10
C ALA A 199 -10.80 11.37 -9.73
N SER A 200 -9.88 10.88 -8.91
CA SER A 200 -10.16 10.38 -7.57
C SER A 200 -10.73 11.48 -6.66
N VAL A 201 -10.11 12.66 -6.63
CA VAL A 201 -10.56 13.82 -5.84
C VAL A 201 -11.96 14.27 -6.25
N ARG A 202 -12.23 14.40 -7.56
CA ARG A 202 -13.57 14.79 -8.05
C ARG A 202 -14.66 13.80 -7.65
N ASN A 203 -14.35 12.51 -7.70
CA ASN A 203 -15.29 11.47 -7.31
C ASN A 203 -15.52 11.45 -5.80
N ALA A 204 -14.45 11.54 -5.02
CA ALA A 204 -14.49 11.49 -3.56
C ALA A 204 -15.33 12.61 -2.94
N LYS A 205 -15.38 13.79 -3.55
CA LYS A 205 -16.26 14.90 -3.12
C LYS A 205 -17.75 14.53 -3.05
N ARG A 206 -18.17 13.46 -3.71
CA ARG A 206 -19.56 12.97 -3.74
C ARG A 206 -19.82 11.81 -2.78
N TRP A 207 -18.78 11.34 -2.10
CA TRP A 207 -18.92 10.26 -1.14
C TRP A 207 -19.62 10.74 0.13
N THR A 208 -20.22 9.77 0.80
CA THR A 208 -20.83 9.93 2.12
C THR A 208 -20.28 8.84 3.02
N PHE A 209 -20.03 9.22 4.26
CA PHE A 209 -19.51 8.37 5.30
C PHE A 209 -20.50 8.32 6.46
N THR A 210 -20.34 7.33 7.32
CA THR A 210 -21.06 7.21 8.59
C THR A 210 -20.09 7.60 9.71
N PRO A 211 -20.26 8.77 10.34
CA PRO A 211 -19.47 9.19 11.49
C PRO A 211 -19.59 8.25 12.70
N PRO A 212 -18.59 8.23 13.60
CA PRO A 212 -18.70 7.51 14.87
C PRO A 212 -19.80 8.09 15.76
N THR A 213 -20.56 7.21 16.41
CA THR A 213 -21.56 7.54 17.43
C THR A 213 -21.11 7.16 18.84
N THR A 214 -20.01 6.42 18.99
CA THR A 214 -19.41 6.00 20.26
C THR A 214 -17.89 6.24 20.26
N GLY A 215 -17.23 5.98 21.40
CA GLY A 215 -15.78 6.16 21.55
C GLY A 215 -15.32 7.62 21.63
N GLU A 216 -14.01 7.82 21.79
CA GLU A 216 -13.39 9.14 22.01
C GLU A 216 -13.53 10.07 20.79
N ALA A 217 -13.70 9.50 19.60
CA ALA A 217 -13.76 10.27 18.36
C ALA A 217 -15.16 10.83 18.05
N LYS A 218 -16.23 10.41 18.74
CA LYS A 218 -17.63 10.75 18.39
C LYS A 218 -17.92 12.25 18.36
N ASP A 219 -17.25 13.02 19.23
CA ASP A 219 -17.52 14.43 19.43
C ASP A 219 -16.56 15.34 18.63
N ARG A 220 -15.74 14.81 17.72
CA ARG A 220 -14.88 15.64 16.86
C ARG A 220 -15.72 16.48 15.89
N ASP A 221 -15.21 17.65 15.52
CA ASP A 221 -15.86 18.52 14.52
C ASP A 221 -15.75 17.96 13.10
N PHE A 222 -14.69 17.20 12.86
CA PHE A 222 -14.45 16.45 11.64
C PHE A 222 -13.51 15.28 11.91
N TRP A 223 -13.45 14.35 10.96
CA TRP A 223 -12.47 13.27 10.94
C TRP A 223 -11.67 13.33 9.65
N THR A 224 -10.38 13.00 9.71
CA THR A 224 -9.61 12.74 8.50
C THR A 224 -9.59 11.23 8.28
N VAL A 225 -10.01 10.79 7.09
CA VAL A 225 -9.87 9.39 6.67
C VAL A 225 -9.00 9.30 5.45
N ARG A 226 -8.18 8.25 5.41
CA ARG A 226 -7.38 7.87 4.27
C ARG A 226 -8.12 6.80 3.47
N VAL A 227 -8.25 7.00 2.17
CA VAL A 227 -8.96 6.08 1.27
C VAL A 227 -8.10 5.80 0.03
N PRO A 228 -7.64 4.55 -0.17
CA PRO A 228 -6.95 4.14 -1.40
C PRO A 228 -7.95 3.98 -2.55
N VAL A 229 -7.62 4.56 -3.70
CA VAL A 229 -8.31 4.34 -4.97
C VAL A 229 -7.35 3.71 -5.96
N ARG A 230 -7.66 2.50 -6.41
CA ARG A 230 -6.82 1.75 -7.33
C ARG A 230 -7.34 1.85 -8.77
N TYR A 231 -6.43 2.10 -9.71
CA TYR A 231 -6.66 1.99 -11.15
C TYR A 231 -5.77 0.87 -11.68
N ALA A 232 -6.38 -0.20 -12.16
CA ALA A 232 -5.70 -1.34 -12.74
C ALA A 232 -6.56 -1.97 -13.84
N PHE A 233 -5.92 -2.56 -14.85
CA PHE A 233 -6.60 -3.30 -15.91
C PHE A 233 -6.87 -4.75 -15.51
N GLU A 234 -6.00 -5.33 -14.68
CA GLU A 234 -6.16 -6.69 -14.16
C GLU A 234 -6.63 -6.71 -12.70
N ASP A 235 -7.56 -7.62 -12.40
CA ASP A 235 -8.08 -7.84 -11.06
C ASP A 235 -7.01 -8.52 -10.18
N SER A 236 -6.66 -7.91 -9.05
CA SER A 236 -5.48 -8.24 -8.25
C SER A 236 -5.72 -9.23 -7.12
N ARG A 237 -6.82 -9.98 -7.14
CA ARG A 237 -7.20 -10.90 -6.04
C ARG A 237 -6.16 -11.99 -5.77
N GLU A 238 -5.17 -12.16 -6.65
CA GLU A 238 -4.14 -13.20 -6.58
C GLU A 238 -2.76 -12.75 -6.02
N ARG A 239 -2.65 -11.56 -5.42
CA ARG A 239 -1.36 -10.97 -5.00
C ARG A 239 -0.85 -11.32 -3.59
N TYR A 240 -1.53 -12.17 -2.81
CA TYR A 240 -1.06 -12.54 -1.47
C TYR A 240 0.30 -13.24 -1.53
N GLY A 241 1.26 -12.81 -0.70
CA GLY A 241 2.60 -13.38 -0.65
C GLY A 241 3.51 -13.01 -1.83
N ARG A 242 3.07 -12.11 -2.72
CA ARG A 242 3.86 -11.66 -3.89
C ARG A 242 4.33 -10.22 -3.74
N TRP A 243 5.56 -9.96 -4.16
CA TRP A 243 6.10 -8.62 -4.30
C TRP A 243 5.39 -7.87 -5.44
N ALA A 244 4.99 -6.64 -5.17
CA ALA A 244 4.49 -5.71 -6.17
C ALA A 244 5.39 -4.47 -6.19
N ALA A 245 6.04 -4.24 -7.33
CA ALA A 245 6.79 -3.03 -7.57
C ALA A 245 5.86 -1.84 -7.81
N TYR A 246 6.22 -0.69 -7.25
CA TYR A 246 5.54 0.57 -7.48
C TYR A 246 6.56 1.72 -7.40
N ILE A 247 6.21 2.86 -7.96
CA ILE A 247 7.03 4.06 -7.91
C ILE A 247 6.26 5.13 -7.11
N PRO A 248 6.74 5.47 -5.89
CA PRO A 248 6.06 6.42 -5.03
C PRO A 248 5.95 7.80 -5.69
N GLY A 249 4.82 8.47 -5.50
CA GLY A 249 4.66 9.88 -5.85
C GLY A 249 5.23 10.81 -4.77
N PRO A 250 5.39 12.11 -5.04
CA PRO A 250 5.62 13.08 -3.97
C PRO A 250 4.42 13.10 -3.02
N ARG A 251 4.68 13.15 -1.71
CA ARG A 251 3.63 13.23 -0.69
C ARG A 251 3.24 14.68 -0.44
N GLN A 252 1.95 14.96 -0.49
CA GLN A 252 1.34 16.24 -0.16
C GLN A 252 0.73 16.19 1.24
N GLN A 253 0.76 17.31 1.95
CA GLN A 253 0.10 17.46 3.23
C GLN A 253 -1.30 18.04 3.06
N ALA A 254 -2.23 17.61 3.90
CA ALA A 254 -3.54 18.20 3.96
C ALA A 254 -3.44 19.68 4.41
N PRO A 255 -4.17 20.61 3.77
CA PRO A 255 -4.18 22.00 4.19
C PRO A 255 -4.86 22.21 5.55
N TRP A 256 -5.68 21.26 6.00
CA TRP A 256 -6.25 21.25 7.35
C TRP A 256 -5.25 20.62 8.33
N LYS A 257 -4.88 21.36 9.37
CA LYS A 257 -3.94 20.89 10.39
C LYS A 257 -4.66 20.01 11.40
N THR A 258 -4.27 18.74 11.51
CA THR A 258 -4.72 17.84 12.58
C THR A 258 -3.61 17.53 13.58
N GLY A 259 -2.33 17.67 13.18
CA GLY A 259 -1.17 17.15 13.93
C GLY A 259 -1.04 15.62 13.89
N GLU A 260 -2.07 14.92 13.41
CA GLU A 260 -2.20 13.48 13.33
C GLU A 260 -1.67 12.90 11.99
N ASP A 261 -1.48 13.76 10.98
CA ASP A 261 -1.07 13.36 9.62
C ASP A 261 0.43 13.06 9.49
N ALA A 262 1.25 13.51 10.45
CA ALA A 262 2.72 13.50 10.37
C ALA A 262 3.39 12.16 10.75
N LEU A 263 2.64 11.21 11.31
CA LEU A 263 3.20 10.01 11.93
C LEU A 263 2.56 8.71 11.40
N VAL A 264 2.77 8.32 10.15
CA VAL A 264 2.50 6.92 9.77
C VAL A 264 3.32 6.46 8.53
N ALA A 265 4.38 5.69 8.75
CA ALA A 265 5.00 4.87 7.71
C ALA A 265 3.99 3.79 7.23
N GLY A 266 4.01 3.41 5.95
CA GLY A 266 3.14 2.35 5.39
C GLY A 266 1.71 2.75 5.01
N THR A 267 1.36 4.04 5.09
CA THR A 267 0.03 4.56 4.68
C THR A 267 -0.16 4.72 3.18
N ASP A 268 0.91 4.61 2.41
CA ASP A 268 0.95 4.80 0.97
C ASP A 268 0.40 3.60 0.17
N LEU A 269 0.08 2.51 0.87
CA LEU A 269 -0.28 1.23 0.26
C LEU A 269 -1.40 0.51 1.03
N LEU A 270 -2.38 1.30 1.47
CA LEU A 270 -3.55 0.78 2.16
C LEU A 270 -4.40 -0.10 1.21
N PRO A 271 -5.02 -1.18 1.72
CA PRO A 271 -5.89 -2.04 0.91
C PRO A 271 -7.10 -1.31 0.33
N GLU A 272 -7.39 -1.61 -0.92
CA GLU A 272 -8.51 -1.02 -1.66
C GLU A 272 -9.86 -1.24 -0.95
N GLY A 273 -10.75 -0.25 -1.07
CA GLY A 273 -12.11 -0.31 -0.53
C GLY A 273 -12.19 -0.11 0.98
N GLY A 274 -11.06 0.07 1.67
CA GLY A 274 -11.02 0.43 3.09
C GLY A 274 -11.15 1.93 3.34
N VAL A 275 -11.67 2.27 4.53
CA VAL A 275 -11.68 3.62 5.09
C VAL A 275 -10.85 3.60 6.37
N TYR A 276 -9.80 4.41 6.42
CA TYR A 276 -8.80 4.36 7.49
C TYR A 276 -8.73 5.71 8.21
N MET A 277 -9.22 5.81 9.44
CA MET A 277 -9.11 7.07 10.20
C MET A 277 -7.65 7.42 10.49
N VAL A 278 -7.27 8.67 10.26
CA VAL A 278 -5.96 9.21 10.62
C VAL A 278 -5.94 9.56 12.11
N GLY A 279 -4.78 9.43 12.75
CA GLY A 279 -4.60 9.82 14.16
C GLY A 279 -5.21 8.91 15.20
N ARG A 280 -5.87 7.83 14.78
CA ARG A 280 -6.39 6.83 15.71
C ARG A 280 -5.30 5.82 16.04
N ALA A 281 -5.19 5.45 17.32
CA ALA A 281 -4.54 4.19 17.69
C ALA A 281 -5.23 3.05 16.93
N GLN A 282 -4.44 2.10 16.42
CA GLN A 282 -4.95 0.96 15.66
C GLN A 282 -6.00 0.20 16.48
N GLU A 283 -6.99 -0.39 15.80
CA GLU A 283 -7.93 -1.29 16.47
C GLU A 283 -7.19 -2.49 17.02
N GLY A 284 -7.60 -2.99 18.19
CA GLY A 284 -6.96 -4.14 18.80
C GLY A 284 -5.82 -3.77 19.78
N PRO A 285 -5.03 -4.77 20.19
CA PRO A 285 -4.07 -4.63 21.28
C PRO A 285 -2.95 -3.65 20.90
N ARG A 286 -2.55 -2.80 21.84
CA ARG A 286 -1.49 -1.81 21.63
C ARG A 286 -0.13 -2.50 21.64
N LEU A 287 0.63 -2.37 20.56
CA LEU A 287 2.01 -2.83 20.50
C LEU A 287 2.93 -1.86 21.26
N LEU A 288 3.81 -2.40 22.11
CA LEU A 288 4.77 -1.65 22.93
C LEU A 288 6.20 -1.69 22.37
N THR A 289 6.51 -2.72 21.58
CA THR A 289 7.81 -2.90 20.91
C THR A 289 7.81 -2.32 19.50
N PRO A 290 8.99 -1.98 18.94
CA PRO A 290 9.08 -1.66 17.51
C PRO A 290 8.73 -2.89 16.64
N LEU A 291 8.42 -2.65 15.36
CA LEU A 291 8.05 -3.70 14.41
C LEU A 291 9.22 -4.64 14.05
N GLY A 292 10.45 -4.13 14.08
CA GLY A 292 11.68 -4.82 13.73
C GLY A 292 12.80 -3.83 13.40
#